data_AF-A0A1V8Z5V8-F1
#
_entry.id   AF-A0A1V8Z5V8-F1
#
_cell.length_a   1.000
_cell.length_b   1.000
_cell.length_c   1.000
_cell.angle_alpha   90.00
_cell.angle_beta   90.00
_cell.angle_gamma   90.00
#
_symmetry.space_group_name_H-M   'P 1'
#
loop_
_entity.id
_entity.type
_entity.pdbx_description
1 polymer ?
#
loop_
_entity_poly.entity_id
_entity_poly.type
_entity_poly.pdbx_seq_one_letter_code
_entity_poly.pdbx_strand_id
1 'polypeptide(L)' 'MKLNRYILTSLVKILLVILLAILLFIAGTMIGYGIIGDGMPLKVFSPHLWNHILDFMK' A
#
# COMPACT_ATOMS: atom_id res chain seq x y z
N MET A 1 -2.49 -34.65 12.00
CA MET A 1 -1.75 -33.45 11.52
C MET A 1 -2.54 -32.58 10.51
N LYS A 2 -3.89 -32.65 10.43
CA LYS A 2 -4.65 -31.80 9.47
C LYS A 2 -4.76 -30.33 9.90
N LEU A 3 -4.75 -30.05 11.21
CA LEU A 3 -4.98 -28.70 11.76
C LEU A 3 -3.87 -27.68 11.37
N ASN A 4 -2.60 -28.08 11.40
CA ASN A 4 -1.48 -27.20 11.01
C ASN A 4 -1.57 -26.73 9.55
N ARG A 5 -2.01 -27.60 8.64
CA ARG A 5 -2.12 -27.24 7.22
C ARG A 5 -3.22 -26.21 6.99
N TYR A 6 -4.33 -26.32 7.71
CA TYR A 6 -5.42 -25.34 7.65
C TYR A 6 -4.99 -23.97 8.18
N ILE A 7 -4.35 -23.92 9.34
CA ILE A 7 -3.87 -22.66 9.94
C ILE A 7 -2.86 -21.97 9.01
N LEU A 8 -1.86 -22.72 8.51
CA LEU A 8 -0.88 -22.19 7.56
C LEU A 8 -1.53 -21.66 6.28
N THR A 9 -2.49 -22.40 5.71
CA THR A 9 -3.18 -21.97 4.49
C THR A 9 -4.00 -20.69 4.74
N SER A 10 -4.66 -20.58 5.89
CA SER A 10 -5.41 -19.37 6.26
C SER A 10 -4.49 -18.16 6.47
N LEU A 11 -3.35 -18.34 7.14
CA LEU A 11 -2.36 -17.27 7.33
C LEU A 11 -1.78 -16.79 6.00
N VAL A 12 -1.48 -17.69 5.07
CA VAL A 12 -1.02 -17.33 3.73
C VAL A 12 -2.09 -16.53 2.97
N LYS A 13 -3.37 -16.92 3.05
CA LYS A 13 -4.46 -16.15 2.43
C LYS A 13 -4.57 -14.74 3.01
N ILE A 14 -4.50 -14.61 4.34
CA ILE A 14 -4.54 -13.31 5.02
C ILE A 14 -3.35 -12.45 4.56
N LEU A 15 -2.14 -13.02 4.54
CA LEU A 15 -0.95 -12.33 4.07
C LEU A 15 -1.10 -11.86 2.61
N LEU A 16 -1.70 -12.68 1.75
CA LEU A 16 -1.94 -12.37 0.35
C LEU A 16 -2.94 -11.22 0.20
N VAL A 17 -4.01 -11.20 1.00
CA VAL A 17 -4.97 -10.09 1.04
C VAL A 17 -4.30 -8.80 1.51
N ILE A 18 -3.47 -8.86 2.57
CA ILE A 18 -2.72 -7.69 3.06
C ILE A 18 -1.76 -7.18 1.98
N LEU A 19 -1.05 -8.08 1.28
CA LEU A 19 -0.15 -7.71 0.20
C LEU A 19 -0.91 -7.01 -0.95
N LEU A 20 -2.06 -7.56 -1.34
CA LEU A 20 -2.92 -6.93 -2.35
C LEU A 20 -3.43 -5.57 -1.91
N ALA A 21 -3.82 -5.42 -0.63
CA ALA A 21 -4.25 -4.15 -0.09
C ALA A 21 -3.13 -3.09 -0.14
N ILE A 22 -1.89 -3.47 0.19
CA ILE A 22 -0.72 -2.58 0.09
C ILE A 22 -0.47 -2.19 -1.38
N LEU A 23 -0.54 -3.15 -2.31
CA LEU A 23 -0.36 -2.87 -3.74
C LEU A 23 -1.44 -1.92 -4.27
N LEU A 24 -2.71 -2.14 -3.90
CA LEU A 24 -3.81 -1.25 -4.27
C LEU A 24 -3.65 0.14 -3.65
N PHE A 25 -3.16 0.23 -2.41
CA PHE A 25 -2.87 1.51 -1.77
C PHE A 25 -1.77 2.28 -2.51
N ILE A 26 -0.66 1.62 -2.85
CA ILE A 26 0.42 2.22 -3.64
C ILE A 26 -0.13 2.65 -5.01
N ALA A 27 -0.84 1.79 -5.72
CA ALA A 27 -1.43 2.12 -7.01
C ALA A 27 -2.41 3.31 -6.93
N GLY A 28 -3.27 3.33 -5.91
CA GLY A 28 -4.23 4.41 -5.69
C GLY A 28 -3.53 5.74 -5.39
N THR A 29 -2.47 5.74 -4.58
CA THR A 29 -1.68 6.94 -4.28
C THR A 29 -0.86 7.40 -5.49
N MET A 30 -0.33 6.49 -6.31
CA MET A 30 0.33 6.80 -7.58
C MET A 30 -0.63 7.47 -8.56
N ILE A 31 -1.86 6.95 -8.68
CA ILE A 31 -2.91 7.51 -9.54
C ILE A 31 -3.35 8.87 -8.99
N GLY A 32 -3.63 8.98 -7.69
CA GLY A 32 -4.10 10.23 -7.07
C GLY A 32 -3.05 11.34 -7.12
N TYR A 33 -1.81 11.06 -6.74
CA TYR A 33 -0.74 12.05 -6.79
C TYR A 33 -0.29 12.34 -8.23
N GLY A 34 -0.23 11.30 -9.07
CA GLY A 34 0.37 11.38 -10.39
C GLY A 34 -0.58 11.87 -11.49
N ILE A 35 -1.76 11.28 -11.59
CA ILE A 35 -2.73 11.58 -12.66
C ILE A 35 -3.61 12.77 -12.27
N ILE A 36 -4.04 12.85 -11.00
CA ILE A 36 -4.94 13.92 -10.54
C ILE A 36 -4.13 15.13 -10.04
N GLY A 37 -2.99 14.90 -9.40
CA GLY A 37 -2.18 15.95 -8.76
C GLY A 37 -1.03 16.51 -9.60
N ASP A 38 -0.91 16.15 -10.89
CA ASP A 38 0.22 16.50 -11.80
C ASP A 38 1.61 16.17 -11.22
N GLY A 39 1.69 15.32 -10.19
CA GLY A 39 2.90 14.90 -9.55
C GLY A 39 3.61 13.79 -10.33
N MET A 40 4.88 13.53 -10.03
CA MET A 40 5.53 12.31 -10.53
C MET A 40 5.01 11.09 -9.75
N PRO A 41 4.38 10.08 -10.40
CA PRO A 41 3.83 8.91 -9.71
C PRO A 41 4.87 8.14 -8.90
N LEU A 42 6.15 8.23 -9.22
CA LEU A 42 7.23 7.57 -8.48
C LEU A 42 7.55 8.25 -7.14
N LYS A 43 7.10 9.50 -6.90
CA LYS A 43 7.38 10.22 -5.66
C LYS A 43 6.60 9.68 -4.45
N VAL A 44 5.58 8.85 -4.63
CA VAL A 44 4.92 8.17 -3.49
C VAL A 44 5.83 7.19 -2.75
N PHE A 45 6.94 6.76 -3.35
CA PHE A 45 7.98 6.02 -2.64
C PHE A 45 8.95 6.93 -1.87
N SER A 46 8.89 8.25 -2.06
CA SER A 46 9.76 9.20 -1.37
C SER A 46 9.16 9.59 0.00
N PRO A 47 9.90 9.41 1.11
CA PRO A 47 9.47 9.87 2.43
C PRO A 47 9.24 11.38 2.48
N HIS A 48 9.93 12.15 1.64
CA HIS A 48 9.83 13.60 1.61
C HIS A 48 8.43 14.07 1.18
N LEU A 49 7.78 13.36 0.25
CA LEU A 49 6.41 13.67 -0.17
C LEU A 49 5.44 13.51 1.00
N TRP A 50 5.57 12.42 1.77
CA TRP A 50 4.71 12.15 2.91
C TRP A 50 4.92 13.18 4.03
N ASN A 51 6.17 13.56 4.31
CA ASN A 51 6.44 14.65 5.24
C ASN A 51 5.79 15.96 4.79
N HIS A 52 5.88 16.31 3.49
CA HIS A 52 5.21 17.48 2.96
C HIS A 52 3.68 17.43 3.11
N ILE A 53 3.06 16.28 2.85
CA ILE A 53 1.61 16.08 3.04
C ILE A 53 1.23 16.17 4.52
N LEU A 54 2.01 15.55 5.41
CA LEU A 54 1.77 15.59 6.86
C LEU A 54 1.96 17.00 7.43
N ASP A 55 2.93 17.75 6.93
CA ASP A 55 3.15 19.15 7.27
C ASP A 55 2.01 20.04 6.74
N PHE A 56 1.42 19.72 5.58
CA PHE A 56 0.23 20.41 5.08
C PHE A 56 -1.02 20.14 5.93
N MET A 57 -1.11 18.96 6.55
CA MET A 57 -2.24 18.59 7.42
C MET A 57 -2.11 19.09 8.87
N LYS A 58 -0.93 19.58 9.27
CA LYS A 58 -0.76 20.27 10.56
C LYS A 58 -1.34 21.67 10.51
#